data_AF-A0A109L868-F1
#
_entry.id   AF-A0A109L868-F1
#
_cell.length_a   1.000
_cell.length_b   1.000
_cell.length_c   1.000
_cell.angle_alpha   90.00
_cell.angle_beta   90.00
_cell.angle_gamma   90.00
#
_symmetry.space_group_name_H-M   'P 1'
#
loop_
_entity.id
_entity.type
_entity.pdbx_description
1 polymer ?
#
loop_
_entity_poly.entity_id
_entity_poly.type
_entity_poly.pdbx_seq_one_letter_code
_entity_poly.pdbx_strand_id
1 'polypeptide(L)'
;MRRDIHFTASPNRIGSYNRANNGKYPLRDYQGRAIRIRELEQAVTIDPGVRYTSEQIKPYIQFQGYEQVGARYEEKLQLRSFTAQDMKAPGESALIGQATVVANRRIAKGEIVGVYGGTVLPMGIFGPSGQTYTMRVGSKEVARGNTLVEEPIHLSGDNIISRINTLFEYDAQGKPLRQAPSGYNVEAVGFNVEADRWMGVGEGARTKRENLILTAVFATEDISAGAELRMDYQYTEGAIKNLFA
;
A
#
# COMPACT_ATOMS: atom_id res chain seq x y z
N MET A 1 -20.92 7.80 24.92
CA MET A 1 -21.45 8.41 23.69
C MET A 1 -20.36 8.32 22.62
N ARG A 2 -20.43 7.35 21.70
CA ARG A 2 -19.49 7.23 20.57
C ARG A 2 -19.85 8.34 19.58
N ARG A 3 -18.88 9.19 19.23
CA ARG A 3 -19.03 10.13 18.11
C ARG A 3 -18.92 9.32 16.83
N ASP A 4 -19.99 9.31 16.03
CA ASP A 4 -19.94 8.91 14.62
C ASP A 4 -19.07 9.93 13.88
N ILE A 5 -17.80 9.59 13.67
CA ILE A 5 -16.91 10.40 12.86
C ILE A 5 -17.21 10.06 11.40
N HIS A 6 -18.01 10.90 10.74
CA HIS A 6 -18.13 10.89 9.29
C HIS A 6 -16.74 10.99 8.66
N PHE A 7 -16.38 10.00 7.85
CA PHE A 7 -15.13 9.94 7.11
C PHE A 7 -15.02 11.15 6.18
N THR A 8 -14.11 12.09 6.49
CA THR A 8 -13.65 13.10 5.54
C THR A 8 -12.46 12.55 4.77
N ALA A 9 -12.49 12.66 3.43
CA ALA A 9 -11.38 12.40 2.52
C ALA A 9 -10.23 13.39 2.76
N SER A 10 -9.59 13.29 3.91
CA SER A 10 -8.36 14.02 4.21
C SER A 10 -7.24 13.40 3.38
N PRO A 11 -6.41 14.20 2.69
CA PRO A 11 -5.16 13.71 2.10
C PRO A 11 -4.38 12.93 3.17
N ASN A 12 -3.85 11.76 2.81
CA ASN A 12 -2.93 11.04 3.68
C ASN A 12 -1.74 11.96 3.92
N ARG A 13 -1.62 12.52 5.13
CA ARG A 13 -0.48 13.36 5.47
C ARG A 13 0.68 12.46 5.85
N ILE A 14 1.88 12.81 5.39
CA ILE A 14 3.13 12.18 5.85
C ILE A 14 3.12 12.18 7.38
N GLY A 15 3.42 11.03 7.99
CA GLY A 15 3.43 10.85 9.44
C GLY A 15 2.06 10.66 10.10
N SER A 16 0.95 10.75 9.37
CA SER A 16 -0.37 10.39 9.90
C SER A 16 -0.64 8.90 9.75
N TYR A 17 -1.25 8.29 10.78
CA TYR A 17 -1.72 6.91 10.74
C TYR A 17 -2.98 6.79 11.58
N ASN A 18 -4.01 6.15 11.04
CA ASN A 18 -5.25 5.87 11.75
C ASN A 18 -5.44 4.35 11.82
N ARG A 19 -5.25 3.79 13.02
CA ARG A 19 -5.47 2.36 13.31
C ARG A 19 -6.82 1.85 12.78
N ALA A 20 -7.88 2.67 12.82
CA ALA A 20 -9.20 2.27 12.34
C ALA A 20 -9.25 1.94 10.83
N ASN A 21 -8.22 2.32 10.06
CA ASN A 21 -8.10 1.99 8.65
C ASN A 21 -7.50 0.60 8.40
N ASN A 22 -6.76 0.01 9.35
CA ASN A 22 -6.10 -1.29 9.14
C ASN A 22 -7.08 -2.40 8.74
N GLY A 23 -8.23 -2.42 9.38
CA GLY A 23 -9.25 -3.44 9.13
C GLY A 23 -10.12 -3.19 7.90
N LYS A 24 -10.10 -1.96 7.35
CA LYS A 24 -11.04 -1.60 6.30
C LYS A 24 -10.74 -2.36 5.02
N TYR A 25 -11.79 -2.63 4.25
CA TYR A 25 -11.71 -3.33 2.97
C TYR A 25 -10.65 -2.68 2.06
N PRO A 26 -9.72 -3.43 1.44
CA PRO A 26 -8.49 -2.83 0.91
C PRO A 26 -8.68 -1.91 -0.30
N LEU A 27 -9.70 -2.15 -1.13
CA LEU A 27 -10.03 -1.28 -2.26
C LEU A 27 -11.28 -0.46 -1.92
N ARG A 28 -11.15 0.86 -1.80
CA ARG A 28 -12.28 1.76 -1.49
C ARG A 28 -12.38 2.90 -2.46
N ASP A 29 -13.59 3.37 -2.73
CA ASP A 29 -13.78 4.59 -3.50
C ASP A 29 -13.54 5.84 -2.63
N TYR A 30 -13.70 7.02 -3.24
CA TYR A 30 -13.48 8.30 -2.58
C TYR A 30 -14.47 8.58 -1.42
N GLN A 31 -15.60 7.87 -1.36
CA GLN A 31 -16.57 7.95 -0.27
C GLN A 31 -16.27 6.92 0.84
N GLY A 32 -15.19 6.13 0.69
CA GLY A 32 -14.83 5.06 1.60
C GLY A 32 -15.64 3.77 1.42
N ARG A 33 -16.47 3.68 0.36
CA ARG A 33 -17.25 2.48 0.06
C ARG A 33 -16.33 1.41 -0.55
N ALA A 34 -16.51 0.16 -0.16
CA ALA A 34 -15.73 -0.94 -0.71
C ALA A 34 -15.99 -1.10 -2.21
N ILE A 35 -14.90 -1.18 -2.99
CA ILE A 35 -14.89 -1.63 -4.38
C ILE A 35 -14.77 -3.16 -4.31
N ARG A 36 -15.90 -3.86 -4.48
CA ARG A 36 -16.00 -5.27 -4.10
C ARG A 36 -15.29 -6.17 -5.09
N ILE A 37 -14.29 -6.90 -4.63
CA ILE A 37 -13.62 -7.94 -5.41
C ILE A 37 -14.59 -9.09 -5.65
N ARG A 38 -14.75 -9.48 -6.91
CA ARG A 38 -15.60 -10.59 -7.38
C ARG A 38 -14.77 -11.78 -7.80
N GLU A 39 -13.66 -11.51 -8.46
CA GLU A 39 -12.70 -12.52 -8.88
C GLU A 39 -11.31 -12.08 -8.46
N LEU A 40 -10.50 -13.05 -8.03
CA LEU A 40 -9.12 -12.85 -7.61
C LEU A 40 -8.28 -13.93 -8.27
N GLU A 41 -7.21 -13.49 -8.94
CA GLU A 41 -6.20 -14.36 -9.53
C GLU A 41 -5.71 -15.39 -8.51
N GLN A 42 -5.70 -16.67 -8.89
CA GLN A 42 -5.47 -17.74 -7.93
C GLN A 42 -4.02 -17.77 -7.42
N ALA A 43 -3.06 -17.50 -8.30
CA ALA A 43 -1.65 -17.48 -7.97
C ALA A 43 -0.86 -16.60 -8.95
N VAL A 44 0.25 -16.04 -8.48
CA VAL A 44 1.21 -15.25 -9.25
C VAL A 44 2.58 -15.90 -9.12
N THR A 45 3.30 -16.00 -10.24
CA THR A 45 4.69 -16.49 -10.29
C THR A 45 5.57 -15.33 -10.76
N ILE A 46 6.52 -14.90 -9.93
CA ILE A 46 7.37 -13.73 -10.24
C ILE A 46 8.69 -14.19 -10.85
N ASP A 47 9.30 -15.22 -10.26
CA ASP A 47 10.48 -15.90 -10.76
C ASP A 47 10.23 -17.40 -10.92
N PRO A 48 10.99 -18.11 -11.77
CA PRO A 48 10.95 -19.57 -11.85
C PRO A 48 11.22 -20.20 -10.48
N GLY A 49 10.16 -20.58 -9.76
CA GLY A 49 10.22 -21.21 -8.44
C GLY A 49 9.58 -20.44 -7.29
N VAL A 50 9.22 -19.15 -7.49
CA VAL A 50 8.53 -18.35 -6.46
C VAL A 50 7.07 -18.15 -6.87
N ARG A 51 6.17 -18.88 -6.20
CA ARG A 51 4.72 -18.84 -6.45
C ARG A 51 3.97 -18.39 -5.21
N TYR A 52 3.21 -17.31 -5.35
CA TYR A 52 2.32 -16.77 -4.33
C TYR A 52 0.87 -17.16 -4.61
N THR A 53 0.11 -17.54 -3.59
CA THR A 53 -1.29 -17.97 -3.75
C THR A 53 -2.25 -17.01 -3.07
N SER A 54 -3.43 -16.85 -3.67
CA SER A 54 -4.51 -16.03 -3.14
C SER A 54 -5.09 -16.53 -1.81
N GLU A 55 -4.88 -17.80 -1.44
CA GLU A 55 -5.37 -18.35 -0.18
C GLU A 55 -4.87 -17.56 1.04
N GLN A 56 -3.61 -17.11 1.01
CA GLN A 56 -3.05 -16.29 2.08
C GLN A 56 -3.64 -14.87 2.11
N ILE A 57 -4.18 -14.39 0.98
CA ILE A 57 -4.74 -13.04 0.81
C ILE A 57 -6.18 -12.95 1.35
N LYS A 58 -6.97 -14.01 1.15
CA LYS A 58 -8.41 -14.04 1.49
C LYS A 58 -8.73 -13.54 2.92
N PRO A 59 -7.95 -13.87 3.97
CA PRO A 59 -8.20 -13.35 5.33
C PRO A 59 -8.10 -11.82 5.47
N TYR A 60 -7.47 -11.12 4.52
CA TYR A 60 -7.27 -9.67 4.55
C TYR A 60 -8.29 -8.89 3.70
N ILE A 61 -9.12 -9.57 2.91
CA ILE A 61 -10.10 -8.96 2.00
C ILE A 61 -11.55 -9.29 2.43
N GLN A 62 -11.78 -9.46 3.73
CA GLN A 62 -13.11 -9.76 4.25
C GLN A 62 -14.02 -8.53 4.13
N PHE A 63 -15.16 -8.68 3.45
CA PHE A 63 -16.12 -7.59 3.27
C PHE A 63 -16.80 -7.17 4.59
N GLN A 64 -17.06 -8.13 5.47
CA GLN A 64 -17.50 -7.93 6.85
C GLN A 64 -16.42 -8.53 7.77
N GLY A 65 -16.18 -7.95 8.94
CA GLY A 65 -15.12 -8.42 9.85
C GLY A 65 -13.85 -7.56 9.85
N TYR A 66 -13.98 -6.25 9.59
CA TYR A 66 -12.85 -5.32 9.62
C TYR A 66 -12.04 -5.39 10.93
N GLU A 67 -12.68 -5.61 12.09
CA GLU A 67 -11.96 -5.82 13.35
C GLU A 67 -11.08 -7.08 13.34
N GLN A 68 -11.52 -8.16 12.68
CA GLN A 68 -10.72 -9.39 12.56
C GLN A 68 -9.53 -9.16 11.62
N VAL A 69 -9.73 -8.45 10.52
CA VAL A 69 -8.65 -8.04 9.61
C VAL A 69 -7.65 -7.14 10.35
N GLY A 70 -8.13 -6.16 11.12
CA GLY A 70 -7.31 -5.29 11.96
C GLY A 70 -6.49 -6.07 12.98
N ALA A 71 -7.13 -7.00 13.70
CA ALA A 71 -6.45 -7.87 14.66
C ALA A 71 -5.36 -8.74 14.01
N ARG A 72 -5.58 -9.24 12.79
CA ARG A 72 -4.54 -9.99 12.04
C ARG A 72 -3.31 -9.14 11.74
N TYR A 73 -3.52 -7.87 11.38
CA TYR A 73 -2.40 -6.95 11.22
C TYR A 73 -1.69 -6.72 12.54
N GLU A 74 -2.41 -6.50 13.64
CA GLU A 74 -1.84 -6.20 14.95
C GLU A 74 -1.15 -7.39 15.61
N GLU A 75 -1.62 -8.62 15.34
CA GLU A 75 -0.95 -9.84 15.74
C GLU A 75 0.45 -9.93 15.11
N LYS A 76 0.55 -9.57 13.82
CA LYS A 76 1.76 -9.76 13.01
C LYS A 76 2.70 -8.56 12.99
N LEU A 77 2.15 -7.35 13.06
CA LEU A 77 2.84 -6.10 12.79
C LEU A 77 2.59 -5.09 13.88
N GLN A 78 3.61 -4.30 14.16
CA GLN A 78 3.55 -3.18 15.06
C GLN A 78 4.03 -1.93 14.36
N LEU A 79 3.26 -0.84 14.49
CA LEU A 79 3.71 0.49 14.12
C LEU A 79 4.37 1.13 15.34
N ARG A 80 5.59 1.63 15.19
CA ARG A 80 6.29 2.41 16.24
C ARG A 80 7.09 3.54 15.64
N SER A 81 7.69 4.37 16.49
CA SER A 81 8.65 5.37 16.04
C SER A 81 9.97 4.71 15.64
N PHE A 82 10.52 5.19 14.53
CA PHE A 82 11.86 4.87 14.06
C PHE A 82 12.91 5.52 14.96
N THR A 83 13.97 4.80 15.26
CA THR A 83 15.02 5.20 16.21
C THR A 83 16.40 5.04 15.59
N ALA A 84 17.44 5.54 16.27
CA ALA A 84 18.82 5.38 15.81
C ALA A 84 19.25 3.89 15.70
N GLN A 85 18.60 2.97 16.43
CA GLN A 85 18.88 1.53 16.34
C GLN A 85 18.35 0.90 15.05
N ASP A 86 17.39 1.55 14.39
CA ASP A 86 16.77 1.06 13.15
C ASP A 86 17.57 1.47 11.90
N MET A 87 18.45 2.48 12.05
CA MET A 87 19.23 3.04 10.95
C MET A 87 20.13 1.99 10.30
N LYS A 88 20.05 1.90 8.98
CA LYS A 88 20.94 1.11 8.12
C LYS A 88 22.07 1.94 7.50
N ALA A 89 21.89 3.27 7.42
CA ALA A 89 22.87 4.22 6.93
C ALA A 89 22.76 5.55 7.67
N PRO A 90 23.83 6.38 7.74
CA PRO A 90 23.78 7.69 8.39
C PRO A 90 22.68 8.63 7.86
N GLY A 91 22.38 8.55 6.56
CA GLY A 91 21.30 9.32 5.91
C GLY A 91 19.90 9.00 6.43
N GLU A 92 19.70 7.85 7.07
CA GLU A 92 18.40 7.50 7.68
C GLU A 92 18.11 8.25 8.99
N SER A 93 19.04 9.09 9.47
CA SER A 93 18.80 9.94 10.65
C SER A 93 17.57 10.83 10.49
N ALA A 94 17.21 11.22 9.26
CA ALA A 94 15.98 11.97 8.95
C ALA A 94 14.69 11.18 9.24
N LEU A 95 14.75 9.85 9.35
CA LEU A 95 13.62 9.00 9.68
C LEU A 95 13.35 8.94 11.18
N ILE A 96 14.28 9.35 12.05
CA ILE A 96 14.10 9.30 13.50
C ILE A 96 12.83 10.05 13.92
N GLY A 97 11.98 9.38 14.70
CA GLY A 97 10.68 9.91 15.13
C GLY A 97 9.54 9.70 14.13
N GLN A 98 9.83 9.35 12.87
CA GLN A 98 8.82 8.94 11.90
C GLN A 98 8.30 7.53 12.18
N ALA A 99 7.25 7.13 11.49
CA ALA A 99 6.68 5.80 11.64
C ALA A 99 7.56 4.72 10.98
N THR A 100 7.65 3.56 11.62
CA THR A 100 8.20 2.34 11.04
C THR A 100 7.33 1.15 11.40
N VAL A 101 7.33 0.14 10.53
CA VAL A 101 6.60 -1.11 10.70
C VAL A 101 7.61 -2.21 11.05
N VAL A 102 7.37 -2.86 12.17
CA VAL A 102 8.18 -3.98 12.63
C VAL A 102 7.34 -5.24 12.79
N ALA A 103 7.98 -6.39 12.73
CA ALA A 103 7.35 -7.67 12.98
C ALA A 103 7.02 -7.80 14.49
N ASN A 104 5.74 -7.97 14.84
CA ASN A 104 5.32 -8.18 16.23
C ASN A 104 5.56 -9.63 16.70
N ARG A 105 5.63 -10.56 15.74
CA ARG A 105 6.07 -11.94 15.93
C ARG A 105 7.00 -12.35 14.80
N ARG A 106 7.63 -13.52 14.90
CA ARG A 106 8.36 -14.10 13.76
C ARG A 106 7.41 -14.24 12.55
N ILE A 107 7.89 -13.86 11.36
CA ILE A 107 7.20 -14.05 10.07
C ILE A 107 8.08 -14.98 9.24
N ALA A 108 7.51 -16.08 8.73
CA ALA A 108 8.27 -17.04 7.95
C ALA A 108 8.47 -16.56 6.50
N LYS A 109 9.56 -16.97 5.85
CA LYS A 109 9.73 -16.78 4.40
C LYS A 109 8.52 -17.32 3.63
N GLY A 110 7.99 -16.52 2.70
CA GLY A 110 6.80 -16.82 1.90
C GLY A 110 5.47 -16.62 2.62
N GLU A 111 5.49 -16.25 3.90
CA GLU A 111 4.28 -15.87 4.63
C GLU A 111 3.81 -14.49 4.13
N ILE A 112 2.51 -14.36 3.90
CA ILE A 112 1.91 -13.05 3.63
C ILE A 112 2.11 -12.10 4.81
N VAL A 113 2.46 -10.86 4.54
CA VAL A 113 2.51 -9.77 5.52
C VAL A 113 1.14 -9.08 5.59
N GLY A 114 0.54 -8.82 4.43
CA GLY A 114 -0.85 -8.40 4.29
C GLY A 114 -1.12 -7.75 2.93
N VAL A 115 -2.20 -6.99 2.83
CA VAL A 115 -2.62 -6.32 1.58
C VAL A 115 -2.44 -4.81 1.68
N TYR A 116 -1.97 -4.17 0.61
CA TYR A 116 -1.87 -2.71 0.53
C TYR A 116 -3.27 -2.11 0.37
N GLY A 117 -3.78 -1.49 1.43
CA GLY A 117 -5.17 -1.05 1.54
C GLY A 117 -5.30 0.47 1.57
N GLY A 118 -6.33 1.00 0.92
CA GLY A 118 -6.45 2.44 0.74
C GLY A 118 -7.67 2.90 -0.06
N THR A 119 -7.62 4.15 -0.47
CA THR A 119 -8.61 4.78 -1.34
C THR A 119 -8.10 4.80 -2.78
N VAL A 120 -8.84 4.18 -3.69
CA VAL A 120 -8.64 4.28 -5.14
C VAL A 120 -9.02 5.68 -5.59
N LEU A 121 -8.02 6.42 -6.04
CA LEU A 121 -8.14 7.83 -6.37
C LEU A 121 -8.91 8.01 -7.68
N PRO A 122 -9.86 8.97 -7.73
CA PRO A 122 -10.43 9.43 -8.98
C PRO A 122 -9.35 10.05 -9.89
N MET A 123 -9.65 10.09 -11.18
CA MET A 123 -8.87 10.78 -12.21
C MET A 123 -8.46 12.20 -11.80
N GLY A 124 -7.25 12.61 -12.17
CA GLY A 124 -6.86 14.02 -12.18
C GLY A 124 -6.64 14.66 -10.80
N ILE A 125 -6.82 13.92 -9.70
CA ILE A 125 -6.50 14.39 -8.33
C ILE A 125 -5.03 14.07 -7.98
N PHE A 126 -4.13 14.25 -8.95
CA PHE A 126 -2.70 14.39 -8.71
C PHE A 126 -2.38 15.88 -8.70
N GLY A 127 -2.70 16.53 -7.58
CA GLY A 127 -2.25 17.89 -7.36
C GLY A 127 -0.71 17.96 -7.31
N PRO A 128 -0.10 19.11 -7.60
CA PRO A 128 1.36 19.28 -7.61
C PRO A 128 2.04 18.98 -6.26
N SER A 129 1.29 18.88 -5.16
CA SER A 129 1.80 18.49 -3.84
C SER A 129 2.05 16.98 -3.67
N GLY A 130 1.65 16.14 -4.64
CA GLY A 130 1.76 14.68 -4.57
C GLY A 130 0.82 14.06 -3.52
N GLN A 131 0.25 12.89 -3.83
CA GLN A 131 -0.31 12.03 -2.79
C GLN A 131 0.83 11.11 -2.32
N THR A 132 1.06 11.03 -1.02
CA THR A 132 2.04 10.08 -0.48
C THR A 132 1.42 8.70 -0.31
N TYR A 133 2.26 7.66 -0.32
CA TYR A 133 1.84 6.27 -0.19
C TYR A 133 0.95 5.81 -1.35
N THR A 134 1.30 6.14 -2.59
CA THR A 134 0.53 5.72 -3.77
C THR A 134 1.07 4.43 -4.38
N MET A 135 0.17 3.51 -4.71
CA MET A 135 0.45 2.32 -5.53
C MET A 135 -0.39 2.39 -6.82
N ARG A 136 0.21 2.00 -7.96
CA ARG A 136 -0.56 1.80 -9.20
C ARG A 136 -1.41 0.53 -9.04
N VAL A 137 -2.70 0.65 -9.28
CA VAL A 137 -3.68 -0.45 -9.14
C VAL A 137 -4.41 -0.75 -10.46
N GLY A 138 -3.95 -0.17 -11.56
CA GLY A 138 -4.50 -0.42 -12.89
C GLY A 138 -4.25 0.74 -13.84
N SER A 139 -4.98 0.74 -14.93
CA SER A 139 -5.05 1.85 -15.89
C SER A 139 -6.38 1.82 -16.62
N LYS A 140 -6.68 2.90 -17.32
CA LYS A 140 -7.84 2.97 -18.20
C LYS A 140 -7.58 3.90 -19.37
N GLU A 141 -8.24 3.64 -20.48
CA GLU A 141 -8.22 4.53 -21.63
C GLU A 141 -9.16 5.72 -21.41
N VAL A 142 -8.64 6.91 -21.69
CA VAL A 142 -9.37 8.18 -21.58
C VAL A 142 -9.22 8.92 -22.90
N ALA A 143 -10.32 9.40 -23.45
CA ALA A 143 -10.29 10.28 -24.61
C ALA A 143 -9.75 11.66 -24.22
N ARG A 144 -8.65 12.08 -24.83
CA ARG A 144 -8.10 13.45 -24.75
C ARG A 144 -8.12 14.07 -26.14
N GLY A 145 -9.19 14.81 -26.45
CA GLY A 145 -9.45 15.28 -27.81
C GLY A 145 -9.70 14.10 -28.74
N ASN A 146 -8.92 13.97 -29.81
CA ASN A 146 -9.07 12.91 -30.80
C ASN A 146 -8.21 11.67 -30.53
N THR A 147 -7.53 11.59 -29.37
CA THR A 147 -6.69 10.44 -29.01
C THR A 147 -7.19 9.74 -27.76
N LEU A 148 -7.04 8.41 -27.73
CA LEU A 148 -7.17 7.63 -26.50
C LEU A 148 -5.79 7.58 -25.82
N VAL A 149 -5.75 7.95 -24.56
CA VAL A 149 -4.54 7.93 -23.73
C VAL A 149 -4.78 6.98 -22.56
N GLU A 150 -3.83 6.09 -22.31
CA GLU A 150 -3.84 5.25 -21.11
C GLU A 150 -3.47 6.10 -19.89
N GLU A 151 -4.37 6.18 -18.92
CA GLU A 151 -4.14 6.87 -17.66
C GLU A 151 -4.05 5.87 -16.50
N PRO A 152 -3.04 5.99 -15.62
CA PRO A 152 -2.86 5.08 -14.50
C PRO A 152 -3.87 5.34 -13.39
N ILE A 153 -4.44 4.26 -12.84
CA ILE A 153 -5.27 4.29 -11.64
C ILE A 153 -4.37 4.04 -10.44
N HIS A 154 -4.48 4.86 -9.41
CA HIS A 154 -3.70 4.71 -8.19
C HIS A 154 -4.58 4.56 -6.96
N LEU A 155 -4.01 3.95 -5.94
CA LEU A 155 -4.55 3.85 -4.60
C LEU A 155 -3.63 4.60 -3.64
N SER A 156 -4.19 5.46 -2.79
CA SER A 156 -3.47 6.06 -1.65
C SER A 156 -3.66 5.19 -0.42
N GLY A 157 -2.55 4.63 0.06
CA GLY A 157 -2.50 3.66 1.15
C GLY A 157 -2.64 4.29 2.52
N ASP A 158 -3.54 3.76 3.33
CA ASP A 158 -3.86 4.29 4.67
C ASP A 158 -3.85 3.23 5.78
N ASN A 159 -3.50 1.98 5.45
CA ASN A 159 -3.28 0.90 6.42
C ASN A 159 -1.80 0.70 6.75
N ILE A 160 -1.49 -0.16 7.71
CA ILE A 160 -0.12 -0.38 8.19
C ILE A 160 0.87 -0.81 7.10
N ILE A 161 0.42 -1.53 6.07
CA ILE A 161 1.28 -1.95 4.95
C ILE A 161 1.85 -0.75 4.19
N SER A 162 1.07 0.33 4.08
CA SER A 162 1.52 1.58 3.44
C SER A 162 2.53 2.37 4.26
N ARG A 163 2.89 1.93 5.47
CA ARG A 163 3.90 2.54 6.35
C ARG A 163 5.21 1.76 6.41
N ILE A 164 5.35 0.69 5.61
CA ILE A 164 6.61 -0.04 5.46
C ILE A 164 7.62 0.90 4.78
N ASN A 165 8.79 1.07 5.38
CA ASN A 165 9.81 1.97 4.85
C ASN A 165 10.53 1.32 3.66
N THR A 166 11.16 2.16 2.84
CA THR A 166 12.10 1.70 1.81
C THR A 166 13.53 2.02 2.21
N LEU A 167 14.50 1.67 1.35
CA LEU A 167 15.92 1.94 1.54
C LEU A 167 16.42 2.83 0.40
N PHE A 168 17.27 3.80 0.74
CA PHE A 168 17.93 4.66 -0.24
C PHE A 168 19.44 4.54 -0.10
N GLU A 169 20.13 4.78 -1.21
CA GLU A 169 21.52 5.21 -1.17
C GLU A 169 21.58 6.72 -1.06
N TYR A 170 22.58 7.22 -0.32
CA TYR A 170 22.71 8.62 0.03
C TYR A 170 24.01 9.21 -0.51
N ASP A 171 24.00 10.50 -0.84
CA ASP A 171 25.24 11.24 -1.13
C ASP A 171 26.03 11.57 0.15
N ALA A 172 27.18 12.23 -0.01
CA ALA A 172 28.03 12.64 1.10
C ALA A 172 27.37 13.64 2.06
N GLN A 173 26.28 14.30 1.63
CA GLN A 173 25.50 15.24 2.41
C GLN A 173 24.29 14.57 3.08
N GLY A 174 24.07 13.27 2.86
CA GLY A 174 22.96 12.51 3.42
C GLY A 174 21.65 12.66 2.65
N LYS A 175 21.67 13.15 1.40
CA LYS A 175 20.48 13.25 0.54
C LYS A 175 20.25 11.95 -0.24
N PRO A 176 19.01 11.43 -0.33
CA PRO A 176 18.70 10.27 -1.17
C PRO A 176 19.07 10.50 -2.63
N LEU A 177 19.90 9.60 -3.19
CA LEU A 177 20.32 9.59 -4.59
C LEU A 177 19.44 8.68 -5.44
N ARG A 178 19.27 7.44 -4.97
CA ARG A 178 18.50 6.38 -5.64
C ARG A 178 17.98 5.37 -4.62
N GLN A 179 17.02 4.55 -5.03
CA GLN A 179 16.54 3.43 -4.23
C GLN A 179 17.66 2.40 -4.12
N ALA A 180 17.86 1.85 -2.92
CA ALA A 180 18.88 0.84 -2.72
C ALA A 180 18.51 -0.42 -3.54
N PRO A 181 19.48 -1.10 -4.17
CA PRO A 181 19.20 -2.27 -4.99
C PRO A 181 18.90 -3.54 -4.18
N SER A 182 19.11 -3.52 -2.86
CA SER A 182 18.93 -4.67 -1.97
C SER A 182 18.72 -4.23 -0.51
N GLY A 183 18.51 -5.22 0.38
CA GLY A 183 18.26 -5.01 1.81
C GLY A 183 16.79 -5.08 2.21
N TYR A 184 15.91 -5.43 1.27
CA TYR A 184 14.48 -5.63 1.50
C TYR A 184 14.18 -7.05 1.97
N ASN A 185 13.30 -7.17 2.95
CA ASN A 185 12.87 -8.45 3.53
C ASN A 185 11.40 -8.78 3.23
N VAL A 186 10.72 -7.90 2.49
CA VAL A 186 9.37 -8.11 1.96
C VAL A 186 9.29 -7.61 0.52
N GLU A 187 8.37 -8.19 -0.26
CA GLU A 187 8.11 -7.78 -1.64
C GLU A 187 6.61 -7.58 -1.92
N ALA A 188 6.32 -6.67 -2.85
CA ALA A 188 4.97 -6.38 -3.32
C ALA A 188 4.62 -7.24 -4.54
N VAL A 189 3.51 -7.95 -4.47
CA VAL A 189 3.02 -8.87 -5.50
C VAL A 189 1.63 -8.44 -5.93
N GLY A 190 1.48 -8.08 -7.20
CA GLY A 190 0.20 -7.69 -7.78
C GLY A 190 -0.63 -8.91 -8.20
N PHE A 191 -1.84 -9.03 -7.66
CA PHE A 191 -2.83 -10.01 -8.09
C PHE A 191 -3.90 -9.32 -8.92
N ASN A 192 -4.21 -9.86 -10.10
CA ASN A 192 -5.32 -9.36 -10.90
C ASN A 192 -6.65 -9.64 -10.19
N VAL A 193 -7.51 -8.63 -10.15
CA VAL A 193 -8.87 -8.74 -9.59
C VAL A 193 -9.89 -8.14 -10.54
N GLU A 194 -11.05 -8.77 -10.61
CA GLU A 194 -12.23 -8.10 -11.14
C GLU A 194 -13.07 -7.57 -9.97
N ALA A 195 -13.44 -6.29 -9.99
CA ALA A 195 -14.13 -5.65 -8.89
C ALA A 195 -15.28 -4.74 -9.31
N ASP A 196 -16.33 -4.67 -8.49
CA ASP A 196 -17.47 -3.80 -8.71
C ASP A 196 -17.26 -2.45 -8.00
N ARG A 197 -17.23 -1.38 -8.79
CA ARG A 197 -17.16 0.00 -8.30
C ARG A 197 -18.51 0.70 -8.45
N TRP A 198 -18.89 1.44 -7.41
CA TRP A 198 -20.04 2.34 -7.46
C TRP A 198 -19.73 3.57 -8.32
N MET A 199 -20.57 3.79 -9.33
CA MET A 199 -20.49 4.92 -10.26
C MET A 199 -21.75 5.77 -10.15
N GLY A 200 -21.57 7.10 -10.09
CA GLY A 200 -22.67 8.05 -9.97
C GLY A 200 -23.14 8.28 -8.53
N VAL A 201 -24.20 9.08 -8.40
CA VAL A 201 -24.86 9.49 -7.15
C VAL A 201 -26.37 9.47 -7.36
N GLY A 202 -27.14 9.16 -6.31
CA GLY A 202 -28.62 9.12 -6.37
C GLY A 202 -29.19 7.93 -7.15
N GLU A 203 -30.41 8.08 -7.68
CA GLU A 203 -31.16 6.99 -8.36
C GLU A 203 -30.47 6.44 -9.62
N GLY A 204 -29.57 7.20 -10.23
CA GLY A 204 -28.76 6.75 -11.38
C GLY A 204 -27.48 6.02 -11.00
N ALA A 205 -27.23 5.77 -9.70
CA ALA A 205 -26.03 5.08 -9.26
C ALA A 205 -26.05 3.62 -9.72
N ARG A 206 -24.94 3.18 -10.33
CA ARG A 206 -24.77 1.82 -10.86
C ARG A 206 -23.42 1.25 -10.49
N THR A 207 -23.34 -0.08 -10.41
CA THR A 207 -22.06 -0.77 -10.29
C THR A 207 -21.45 -0.97 -11.67
N LYS A 208 -20.16 -0.67 -11.81
CA LYS A 208 -19.35 -1.01 -12.98
C LYS A 208 -18.31 -2.05 -12.57
N ARG A 209 -18.23 -3.15 -13.32
CA ARG A 209 -17.12 -4.11 -13.20
C ARG A 209 -15.87 -3.52 -13.85
N GLU A 210 -14.75 -3.56 -13.15
CA GLU A 210 -13.45 -3.12 -13.66
C GLU A 210 -12.33 -4.07 -13.19
N ASN A 211 -11.27 -4.14 -14.00
CA ASN A 211 -10.07 -4.90 -13.66
C ASN A 211 -9.11 -3.98 -12.90
N LEU A 212 -8.65 -4.46 -11.75
CA LEU A 212 -7.69 -3.76 -10.89
C LEU A 212 -6.59 -4.73 -10.47
N ILE A 213 -5.55 -4.18 -9.86
CA ILE A 213 -4.47 -4.93 -9.22
C ILE A 213 -4.62 -4.79 -7.70
N LEU A 214 -4.70 -5.91 -7.01
CA LEU A 214 -4.61 -6.00 -5.56
C LEU A 214 -3.16 -6.30 -5.17
N THR A 215 -2.47 -5.32 -4.58
CA THR A 215 -1.09 -5.52 -4.12
C THR A 215 -1.08 -6.22 -2.76
N ALA A 216 -0.59 -7.46 -2.74
CA ALA A 216 -0.26 -8.20 -1.52
C ALA A 216 1.23 -8.10 -1.23
N VAL A 217 1.62 -8.14 0.04
CA VAL A 217 3.02 -8.08 0.47
C VAL A 217 3.37 -9.41 1.13
N PHE A 218 4.50 -10.01 0.75
CA PHE A 218 4.99 -11.29 1.28
C PHE A 218 6.41 -11.14 1.82
N ALA A 219 6.76 -11.93 2.82
CA ALA A 219 8.12 -11.99 3.34
C ALA A 219 9.03 -12.79 2.39
N THR A 220 10.19 -12.23 2.04
CA THR A 220 11.17 -12.88 1.15
C THR A 220 12.20 -13.70 1.91
N GLU A 221 12.24 -13.53 3.23
CA GLU A 221 13.10 -14.23 4.19
C GLU A 221 12.38 -14.44 5.53
N ASP A 222 13.00 -15.19 6.44
CA ASP A 222 12.50 -15.29 7.81
C ASP A 222 12.79 -13.97 8.56
N ILE A 223 11.75 -13.36 9.11
CA ILE A 223 11.84 -12.08 9.82
C ILE A 223 11.62 -12.33 11.31
N SER A 224 12.63 -11.98 12.13
CA SER A 224 12.55 -12.07 13.59
C SER A 224 11.57 -11.05 14.18
N ALA A 225 10.97 -11.37 15.33
CA ALA A 225 10.19 -10.40 16.09
C ALA A 225 11.05 -9.16 16.44
N GLY A 226 10.44 -7.97 16.33
CA GLY A 226 11.09 -6.68 16.50
C GLY A 226 11.85 -6.16 15.28
N ALA A 227 12.12 -7.00 14.27
CA ALA A 227 12.82 -6.58 13.06
C ALA A 227 11.94 -5.67 12.19
N GLU A 228 12.53 -4.61 11.65
CA GLU A 228 11.87 -3.70 10.72
C GLU A 228 11.62 -4.36 9.37
N LEU A 229 10.44 -4.07 8.79
CA LEU A 229 10.11 -4.45 7.42
C LEU A 229 10.59 -3.36 6.46
N ARG A 230 11.21 -3.78 5.35
CA ARG A 230 11.65 -2.90 4.27
C ARG A 230 11.18 -3.44 2.92
N MET A 231 10.56 -2.57 2.13
CA MET A 231 10.00 -2.92 0.82
C MET A 231 10.62 -2.09 -0.29
N ASP A 232 10.87 -2.74 -1.43
CA ASP A 232 11.21 -2.07 -2.67
C ASP A 232 9.93 -1.48 -3.31
N TYR A 233 9.94 -0.18 -3.59
CA TYR A 233 8.82 0.54 -4.22
C TYR A 233 9.07 0.83 -5.70
N GLN A 234 10.22 0.42 -6.26
CA GLN A 234 10.61 0.62 -7.66
C GLN A 234 10.60 2.10 -8.09
N TYR A 235 10.98 3.00 -7.18
CA TYR A 235 11.24 4.39 -7.49
C TYR A 235 12.36 4.53 -8.51
N THR A 236 12.08 5.25 -9.59
CA THR A 236 13.12 5.72 -10.51
C THR A 236 13.95 6.82 -9.85
N GLU A 237 15.20 7.01 -10.29
CA GLU A 237 16.02 8.13 -9.82
C GLU A 237 15.36 9.48 -10.08
N GLY A 238 14.62 9.61 -11.19
CA GLY A 238 13.83 10.81 -11.50
C GLY A 238 12.73 11.06 -10.47
N ALA A 239 12.04 10.00 -10.01
CA ALA A 239 11.04 10.12 -8.95
C ALA A 239 11.69 10.56 -7.61
N ILE A 240 12.85 10.02 -7.26
CA ILE A 240 13.59 10.39 -6.04
C ILE A 240 14.05 11.83 -6.10
N LYS A 241 14.60 12.28 -7.24
CA LYS A 241 14.99 13.68 -7.43
C LYS A 241 13.81 14.63 -7.23
N ASN A 242 12.62 14.26 -7.69
CA ASN A 242 11.42 15.09 -7.52
C ASN A 242 10.88 15.07 -6.07
N LEU A 243 10.99 13.95 -5.36
CA LEU A 243 10.51 13.80 -3.98
C LEU A 243 11.39 14.51 -2.96
N PHE A 244 12.71 14.54 -3.20
CA PHE A 244 13.71 15.09 -2.29
C PHE A 244 14.42 16.32 -2.86
N ALA A 245 13.85 16.97 -3.87
CA ALA A 245 14.41 18.16 -4.53
C ALA A 245 14.81 19.24 -3.51
#